data_AF-A0A257MNM2-F1
#
_entry.id   AF-A0A257MNM2-F1
#
_cell.length_a   1.000
_cell.length_b   1.000
_cell.length_c   1.000
_cell.angle_alpha   90.00
_cell.angle_beta   90.00
_cell.angle_gamma   90.00
#
_symmetry.space_group_name_H-M   'P 1'
#
loop_
_entity.id
_entity.type
_entity.pdbx_description
1 polymer ?
#
loop_
_entity_poly.entity_id
_entity_poly.type
_entity_poly.pdbx_seq_one_letter_code
_entity_poly.pdbx_strand_id
1 'polypeptide(L)'
;MWISMVSNRLQAALAAKLEQCRSDGAEGIIVLYGQCHPGMDKILKPYHAALINCQNCVDALITRKGMEDKAKEGLYFYLSPGWLDAWKDIFRCMNWGVEEARMAMGSFKGSVYLDTLKDASSREKDLLEFFDFTNLPFQIMPVDLGHFRSIITRAKESLED
;
A
#
# COMPACT_ATOMS: atom_id res chain seq x y z
N MET A 1 -1.42 6.45 21.78
CA MET A 1 -0.33 5.57 22.24
C MET A 1 0.05 4.50 21.20
N TRP A 2 -0.90 3.85 20.52
CA TRP A 2 -0.59 2.87 19.44
C TRP A 2 -0.10 3.50 18.14
N ILE A 3 -0.73 4.59 17.67
CA ILE A 3 -0.32 5.32 16.46
C ILE A 3 1.13 5.81 16.58
N SER A 4 1.52 6.37 17.73
CA SER A 4 2.90 6.83 17.97
C SER A 4 3.93 5.69 17.95
N MET A 5 3.57 4.49 18.42
CA MET A 5 4.50 3.35 18.47
C MET A 5 4.72 2.73 17.09
N VAL A 6 3.67 2.62 16.26
CA VAL A 6 3.78 2.16 14.86
C VAL A 6 4.52 3.19 14.00
N SER A 7 4.22 4.48 14.21
CA SER A 7 4.91 5.61 13.57
C SER A 7 6.43 5.55 13.82
N ASN A 8 6.84 5.32 15.07
CA ASN A 8 8.26 5.23 15.44
C ASN A 8 8.97 4.03 14.81
N ARG A 9 8.29 2.88 14.65
CA ARG A 9 8.85 1.69 14.01
C ARG A 9 9.13 1.92 12.52
N LEU A 10 8.17 2.52 11.81
CA LEU A 10 8.36 2.88 10.39
C LEU A 10 9.51 3.89 10.24
N GLN A 11 9.53 4.93 11.07
CA GLN A 11 10.60 5.93 11.04
C GLN A 11 11.98 5.29 11.24
N ALA A 12 12.14 4.45 12.27
CA ALA A 12 13.41 3.80 12.57
C ALA A 12 13.86 2.86 11.43
N ALA A 13 12.94 2.03 10.92
CA ALA A 13 13.23 1.09 9.84
C ALA A 13 13.58 1.80 8.53
N LEU A 14 12.83 2.86 8.19
CA LEU A 14 13.07 3.65 6.98
C LEU A 14 14.41 4.38 7.06
N ALA A 15 14.70 5.05 8.19
CA ALA A 15 15.98 5.73 8.39
C ALA A 15 17.17 4.75 8.29
N ALA A 16 17.07 3.58 8.92
CA ALA A 16 18.09 2.55 8.83
C ALA A 16 18.32 2.08 7.39
N LYS A 17 17.24 1.92 6.60
CA LYS A 17 17.36 1.50 5.21
C LYS A 17 17.93 2.60 4.30
N LEU A 18 17.55 3.86 4.53
CA LEU A 18 18.11 5.02 3.82
C LEU A 18 19.61 5.15 4.09
N GLU A 19 20.02 4.98 5.35
CA GLU A 19 21.43 4.99 5.75
C GLU A 19 22.23 3.88 5.08
N GLN A 20 21.67 2.67 5.03
CA GLN A 20 22.28 1.55 4.32
C GLN A 20 22.45 1.87 2.84
N CYS A 21 21.42 2.34 2.14
CA CYS A 21 21.50 2.70 0.72
C CYS A 21 22.57 3.77 0.46
N ARG A 22 22.66 4.79 1.32
CA ARG A 22 23.72 5.80 1.24
C ARG A 22 25.12 5.19 1.40
N SER A 23 25.28 4.31 2.39
CA SER A 23 26.56 3.62 2.68
C SER A 23 26.98 2.69 1.54
N ASP A 24 26.00 2.07 0.87
CA ASP A 24 26.20 1.22 -0.30
C ASP A 24 26.50 2.02 -1.59
N GLY A 25 26.53 3.37 -1.51
CA GLY A 25 26.89 4.25 -2.62
C GLY A 25 25.75 4.54 -3.59
N ALA A 26 24.48 4.46 -3.15
CA ALA A 26 23.34 4.82 -3.99
C ALA A 26 23.45 6.30 -4.43
N GLU A 27 23.42 6.53 -5.75
CA GLU A 27 23.45 7.87 -6.34
C GLU A 27 22.18 8.66 -6.04
N GLY A 28 21.06 7.98 -5.81
CA GLY A 28 19.80 8.53 -5.31
C GLY A 28 18.80 7.44 -4.93
N ILE A 29 17.86 7.78 -4.04
CA ILE A 29 16.95 6.82 -3.43
C ILE A 29 15.50 7.20 -3.73
N ILE A 30 14.78 6.33 -4.44
CA ILE A 30 13.34 6.48 -4.62
C ILE A 30 12.62 5.71 -3.51
N VAL A 31 11.78 6.42 -2.76
CA VAL A 31 11.04 5.87 -1.62
C VAL A 31 9.60 5.59 -2.06
N LEU A 32 9.23 4.30 -2.11
CA LEU A 32 7.91 3.82 -2.52
C LEU A 32 6.96 3.70 -1.31
N TYR A 33 6.63 4.83 -0.71
CA TYR A 33 5.61 4.95 0.33
C TYR A 33 4.64 6.07 -0.03
N GLY A 34 3.39 5.96 0.45
CA GLY A 34 2.51 7.12 0.53
C GLY A 34 2.80 7.95 1.78
N GLN A 35 1.78 8.63 2.30
CA GLN A 35 1.87 9.41 3.53
C GLN A 35 1.74 8.53 4.79
N CYS A 36 2.52 7.45 4.85
CA CYS A 36 2.47 6.45 5.92
C CYS A 36 3.03 6.94 7.27
N HIS A 37 3.74 8.07 7.27
CA HIS A 37 4.26 8.75 8.45
C HIS A 37 4.07 10.28 8.31
N PRO A 38 3.59 11.01 9.33
CA PRO A 38 3.40 12.47 9.22
C PRO A 38 4.72 13.25 9.04
N GLY A 39 5.85 12.60 9.32
CA GLY A 39 7.19 13.15 9.19
C GLY A 39 7.99 12.58 8.02
N MET A 40 7.37 12.00 6.99
CA MET A 40 8.11 11.43 5.84
C MET A 40 9.15 12.41 5.30
N ASP A 41 8.76 13.64 4.96
CA ASP A 41 9.69 14.65 4.43
C ASP A 41 10.87 14.91 5.38
N LYS A 42 10.64 14.91 6.69
CA LYS A 42 11.69 15.11 7.70
C LYS A 42 12.65 13.92 7.77
N ILE A 43 12.13 12.70 7.61
CA ILE A 43 12.94 11.46 7.59
C ILE A 43 13.83 11.42 6.36
N LEU A 44 13.30 11.85 5.20
CA LEU A 44 14.01 11.80 3.92
C LEU A 44 15.01 12.94 3.75
N LYS A 45 14.75 14.13 4.33
CA LYS A 45 15.57 15.35 4.17
C LYS A 45 17.10 15.18 4.28
N PRO A 46 17.66 14.35 5.19
CA PRO A 46 19.11 14.15 5.27
C PRO A 46 19.72 13.32 4.14
N TYR A 47 18.89 12.73 3.28
CA TYR A 47 19.28 11.81 2.22
C TYR A 47 18.94 12.42 0.86
N HIS A 48 19.72 12.06 -0.17
CA HIS A 48 19.36 12.35 -1.55
C HIS A 48 18.27 11.35 -1.99
N ALA A 49 17.05 11.60 -1.53
CA ALA A 49 15.92 10.70 -1.64
C ALA A 49 14.64 11.44 -2.08
N ALA A 50 13.87 10.81 -2.95
CA ALA A 50 12.61 11.32 -3.45
C ALA A 50 11.46 10.41 -3.03
N LEU A 51 10.40 11.00 -2.46
CA LEU A 51 9.15 10.30 -2.18
C LEU A 51 8.27 10.32 -3.44
N ILE A 52 7.66 9.18 -3.79
CA ILE A 52 6.67 9.17 -4.86
C ILE A 52 5.46 10.04 -4.50
N ASN A 53 4.90 10.72 -5.50
CA ASN A 53 3.74 11.58 -5.29
C ASN A 53 2.43 10.77 -5.25
N CYS A 54 2.11 10.21 -4.09
CA CYS A 54 0.85 9.53 -3.81
C CYS A 54 0.41 9.73 -2.35
N GLN A 55 -0.88 9.57 -2.05
CA GLN A 55 -1.37 9.61 -0.67
C GLN A 55 -1.23 8.25 0.01
N ASN A 56 -1.48 7.17 -0.72
CA ASN A 56 -1.40 5.81 -0.22
C ASN A 56 -0.98 4.83 -1.34
N CYS A 57 -0.89 3.54 -1.02
CA CYS A 57 -0.48 2.56 -2.02
C CYS A 57 -1.56 2.33 -3.10
N VAL A 58 -2.81 2.64 -2.81
CA VAL A 58 -3.94 2.38 -3.72
C VAL A 58 -3.97 3.44 -4.81
N ASP A 59 -3.89 4.73 -4.46
CA ASP A 59 -3.84 5.80 -5.48
C ASP A 59 -2.54 5.78 -6.28
N ALA A 60 -1.44 5.26 -5.73
CA ALA A 60 -0.23 4.96 -6.51
C ALA A 60 -0.48 3.95 -7.66
N LEU A 61 -1.41 3.01 -7.48
CA LEU A 61 -1.75 1.99 -8.47
C LEU A 61 -2.83 2.46 -9.45
N ILE A 62 -3.93 3.04 -8.96
CA ILE A 62 -5.12 3.37 -9.79
C ILE A 62 -5.38 4.86 -10.00
N THR A 63 -4.43 5.74 -9.64
CA THR A 63 -4.56 7.20 -9.59
C THR A 63 -5.49 7.72 -8.50
N ARG A 64 -5.31 8.99 -8.13
CA ARG A 64 -6.23 9.69 -7.21
C ARG A 64 -7.65 9.76 -7.76
N LYS A 65 -7.79 10.04 -9.05
CA LYS A 65 -9.10 10.09 -9.72
C LYS A 65 -9.78 8.72 -9.74
N GLY A 66 -9.03 7.65 -10.01
CA GLY A 66 -9.58 6.29 -9.97
C GLY A 66 -10.08 5.91 -8.57
N MET A 67 -9.37 6.32 -7.51
CA MET A 67 -9.84 6.18 -6.14
C MET A 67 -11.14 6.97 -5.87
N GLU A 68 -11.22 8.21 -6.33
CA GLU A 68 -12.40 9.06 -6.17
C GLU A 68 -13.60 8.53 -6.95
N ASP A 69 -13.39 8.04 -8.16
CA ASP A 69 -14.42 7.42 -8.98
C ASP A 69 -14.94 6.15 -8.31
N LYS A 70 -14.06 5.30 -7.79
CA LYS A 70 -14.47 4.09 -7.06
C LYS A 70 -15.19 4.39 -5.75
N ALA A 71 -14.79 5.44 -5.04
CA ALA A 71 -15.43 5.87 -3.80
C ALA A 71 -16.90 6.29 -4.01
N LYS A 72 -17.29 6.73 -5.21
CA LYS A 72 -18.70 7.02 -5.57
C LYS A 72 -19.57 5.76 -5.54
N GLU A 73 -18.99 4.58 -5.72
CA GLU A 73 -19.71 3.30 -5.68
C GLU A 73 -19.89 2.76 -4.25
N GLY A 74 -19.14 3.28 -3.28
CA GLY A 74 -19.16 2.87 -1.88
C GLY A 74 -17.77 2.81 -1.24
N LEU A 75 -17.75 2.48 0.05
CA LEU A 75 -16.52 2.27 0.80
C LEU A 75 -16.01 0.84 0.56
N TYR A 76 -14.84 0.70 -0.05
CA TYR A 76 -14.24 -0.60 -0.38
C TYR A 76 -12.88 -0.80 0.31
N PHE A 77 -12.60 -2.05 0.66
CA PHE A 77 -11.28 -2.48 1.11
C PHE A 77 -10.43 -2.90 -0.09
N TYR A 78 -9.22 -2.36 -0.26
CA TYR A 78 -8.41 -2.63 -1.44
C TYR A 78 -7.35 -3.69 -1.16
N LEU A 79 -7.26 -4.67 -2.06
CA LEU A 79 -6.29 -5.75 -2.04
C LEU A 79 -5.37 -5.63 -3.25
N SER A 80 -4.09 -5.41 -3.04
CA SER A 80 -3.08 -5.70 -4.07
C SER A 80 -2.69 -7.18 -4.01
N PRO A 81 -1.97 -7.73 -5.00
CA PRO A 81 -1.45 -9.10 -4.94
C PRO A 81 -0.67 -9.38 -3.66
N GLY A 82 0.24 -8.47 -3.28
CA GLY A 82 1.00 -8.61 -2.03
C GLY A 82 0.14 -8.50 -0.77
N TRP A 83 -0.96 -7.74 -0.80
CA TRP A 83 -1.90 -7.70 0.33
C TRP A 83 -2.66 -9.02 0.47
N LEU A 84 -3.09 -9.59 -0.65
CA LEU A 84 -3.73 -10.92 -0.69
C LEU A 84 -2.76 -12.02 -0.23
N ASP A 85 -1.47 -11.92 -0.55
CA ASP A 85 -0.47 -12.89 -0.09
C ASP A 85 -0.21 -12.77 1.44
N ALA A 86 -0.38 -11.58 2.02
CA ALA A 86 0.05 -11.28 3.39
C ALA A 86 -1.09 -11.15 4.43
N TRP A 87 -2.37 -11.11 4.02
CA TRP A 87 -3.47 -10.70 4.90
C TRP A 87 -3.57 -11.52 6.19
N LYS A 88 -3.29 -12.84 6.14
CA LYS A 88 -3.35 -13.73 7.31
C LYS A 88 -2.34 -13.32 8.38
N ASP A 89 -1.12 -13.00 7.95
CA ASP A 89 -0.06 -12.57 8.86
C ASP A 89 -0.34 -11.17 9.40
N ILE A 90 -0.88 -10.28 8.56
CA ILE A 90 -1.31 -8.94 8.98
C ILE A 90 -2.38 -9.04 10.07
N PHE A 91 -3.44 -9.83 9.84
CA PHE A 91 -4.52 -10.03 10.81
C PHE A 91 -4.01 -10.71 12.09
N ARG A 92 -3.12 -11.70 11.98
CA ARG A 92 -2.47 -12.32 13.14
C ARG A 92 -1.68 -11.30 13.96
N CYS A 93 -0.91 -10.42 13.32
CA CYS A 93 -0.18 -9.34 14.00
C CYS A 93 -1.10 -8.32 14.69
N MET A 94 -2.32 -8.15 14.19
CA MET A 94 -3.35 -7.31 14.81
C MET A 94 -4.16 -8.05 15.88
N ASN A 95 -3.87 -9.34 16.11
CA ASN A 95 -4.66 -10.24 16.95
C ASN A 95 -6.13 -10.32 16.52
N TRP A 96 -6.37 -10.34 15.20
CA TRP A 96 -7.70 -10.47 14.62
C TRP A 96 -8.00 -11.93 14.31
N GLY A 97 -9.03 -12.47 14.95
CA GLY A 97 -9.73 -13.66 14.49
C GLY A 97 -10.83 -13.29 13.49
N VAL A 98 -11.67 -14.28 13.18
CA VAL A 98 -12.80 -14.12 12.24
C VAL A 98 -13.77 -13.03 12.72
N GLU A 99 -14.10 -13.02 14.01
CA GLU A 99 -15.06 -12.06 14.59
C GLU A 99 -14.51 -10.64 14.58
N GLU A 100 -13.24 -10.44 14.97
CA GLU A 100 -12.60 -9.12 14.93
C GLU A 100 -12.50 -8.59 13.51
N ALA A 101 -12.12 -9.45 12.55
CA ALA A 101 -12.00 -9.05 11.16
C ALA A 101 -13.37 -8.66 10.58
N ARG A 102 -14.42 -9.46 10.80
CA ARG A 102 -15.78 -9.16 10.33
C ARG A 102 -16.33 -7.88 10.96
N MET A 103 -16.09 -7.66 12.25
CA MET A 103 -16.50 -6.43 12.93
C MET A 103 -15.75 -5.21 12.40
N ALA A 104 -14.42 -5.29 12.25
CA ALA A 104 -13.60 -4.19 11.75
C ALA A 104 -13.90 -3.87 10.28
N MET A 105 -14.24 -4.89 9.49
CA MET A 105 -14.53 -4.77 8.07
C MET A 105 -16.00 -4.47 7.76
N GLY A 106 -16.90 -4.55 8.73
CA GLY A 106 -18.35 -4.48 8.51
C GLY A 106 -18.88 -3.16 7.94
N SER A 107 -18.08 -2.09 7.94
CA SER A 107 -18.42 -0.82 7.29
C SER A 107 -18.12 -0.78 5.78
N PHE A 108 -17.27 -1.69 5.29
CA PHE A 108 -16.97 -1.80 3.88
C PHE A 108 -18.10 -2.52 3.14
N LYS A 109 -18.47 -1.98 1.97
CA LYS A 109 -19.42 -2.61 1.04
C LYS A 109 -18.88 -3.92 0.46
N GLY A 110 -17.56 -4.08 0.43
CA GLY A 110 -16.85 -5.23 -0.10
C GLY A 110 -15.36 -4.94 -0.23
N SER A 111 -14.65 -5.83 -0.90
CA SER A 111 -13.25 -5.64 -1.27
C SER A 111 -13.06 -5.47 -2.78
N VAL A 112 -11.99 -4.79 -3.18
CA VAL A 112 -11.55 -4.62 -4.56
C VAL A 112 -10.17 -5.22 -4.68
N TYR A 113 -10.05 -6.30 -5.45
CA TYR A 113 -8.76 -6.84 -5.84
C TYR A 113 -8.22 -6.07 -7.05
N LEU A 114 -7.09 -5.39 -6.86
CA LEU A 114 -6.37 -4.67 -7.90
C LEU A 114 -5.46 -5.66 -8.63
N ASP A 115 -5.92 -6.18 -9.76
CA ASP A 115 -5.20 -7.17 -10.55
C ASP A 115 -4.10 -6.49 -11.40
N THR A 116 -2.97 -6.22 -10.74
CA THR A 116 -1.79 -5.60 -11.35
C THR A 116 -0.86 -6.61 -12.03
N LEU A 117 -0.99 -7.90 -11.69
CA LEU A 117 -0.17 -8.99 -12.24
C LEU A 117 -0.89 -9.76 -13.36
N LYS A 118 -2.18 -9.49 -13.58
CA LYS A 118 -3.04 -10.16 -14.57
C LYS A 118 -3.20 -11.65 -14.27
N ASP A 119 -3.25 -11.99 -12.99
CA ASP A 119 -3.25 -13.36 -12.48
C ASP A 119 -4.49 -13.66 -11.60
N ALA A 120 -5.51 -12.80 -11.61
CA ALA A 120 -6.71 -12.94 -10.77
C ALA A 120 -7.38 -14.31 -10.89
N SER A 121 -7.42 -14.91 -12.09
CA SER A 121 -8.01 -16.25 -12.28
C SER A 121 -7.27 -17.34 -11.51
N SER A 122 -5.95 -17.21 -11.35
CA SER A 122 -5.15 -18.17 -10.57
C SER A 122 -5.26 -17.97 -9.06
N ARG A 123 -5.78 -16.81 -8.62
CA ARG A 123 -5.89 -16.37 -7.23
C ARG A 123 -7.31 -16.47 -6.66
N GLU A 124 -8.25 -17.01 -7.44
CA GLU A 124 -9.66 -17.14 -7.05
C GLU A 124 -9.83 -17.79 -5.67
N LYS A 125 -9.05 -18.85 -5.40
CA LYS A 125 -9.09 -19.55 -4.11
C LYS A 125 -8.69 -18.64 -2.93
N ASP A 126 -7.65 -17.84 -3.10
CA ASP A 126 -7.18 -16.94 -2.03
C ASP A 126 -8.18 -15.79 -1.78
N LEU A 127 -8.81 -15.30 -2.85
CA LEU A 127 -9.88 -14.30 -2.77
C LEU A 127 -11.13 -14.85 -2.07
N LEU A 128 -11.52 -16.09 -2.38
CA LEU A 128 -12.60 -16.80 -1.69
C LEU A 128 -12.27 -17.01 -0.21
N GLU A 129 -11.03 -17.38 0.12
CA GLU A 129 -10.62 -17.53 1.52
C GLU A 129 -10.66 -16.20 2.28
N PHE A 130 -10.25 -15.10 1.65
CA PHE A 130 -10.39 -13.77 2.23
C PHE A 130 -11.87 -13.41 2.45
N PHE A 131 -12.74 -13.71 1.47
CA PHE A 131 -14.18 -13.54 1.59
C PHE A 131 -14.75 -14.34 2.76
N ASP A 132 -14.45 -15.64 2.86
CA ASP A 132 -14.95 -16.50 3.93
C ASP A 132 -14.55 -16.00 5.32
N PHE A 133 -13.31 -15.51 5.45
CA PHE A 133 -12.80 -14.98 6.71
C PHE A 133 -13.45 -13.64 7.08
N THR A 134 -13.61 -12.73 6.11
CA THR A 134 -14.01 -11.33 6.38
C THR A 134 -15.48 -11.02 6.13
N ASN A 135 -16.20 -11.89 5.43
CA ASN A 135 -17.52 -11.66 4.82
C ASN A 135 -17.57 -10.46 3.84
N LEU A 136 -16.43 -10.02 3.29
CA LEU A 136 -16.42 -8.94 2.30
C LEU A 136 -16.47 -9.49 0.87
N PRO A 137 -17.60 -9.36 0.14
CA PRO A 137 -17.64 -9.78 -1.25
C PRO A 137 -16.58 -9.01 -2.04
N PHE A 138 -15.87 -9.71 -2.94
CA PHE A 138 -14.78 -9.12 -3.71
C PHE A 138 -15.20 -8.84 -5.16
N GLN A 139 -14.58 -7.84 -5.75
CA GLN A 139 -14.60 -7.60 -7.19
C GLN A 139 -13.17 -7.49 -7.71
N ILE A 140 -12.94 -7.97 -8.93
CA ILE A 140 -11.65 -7.86 -9.61
C ILE A 140 -11.65 -6.58 -10.45
N MET A 141 -10.64 -5.75 -10.23
CA MET A 141 -10.37 -4.55 -11.03
C MET A 141 -9.04 -4.77 -11.76
N PRO A 142 -9.05 -4.94 -13.09
CA PRO A 142 -7.82 -4.94 -13.88
C PRO A 142 -7.12 -3.59 -13.74
N VAL A 143 -5.82 -3.60 -13.44
CA VAL A 143 -5.02 -2.38 -13.27
C VAL A 143 -3.78 -2.45 -14.13
N ASP A 144 -3.57 -1.44 -14.98
CA ASP A 144 -2.29 -1.24 -15.65
C ASP A 144 -1.30 -0.48 -14.74
N LEU A 145 -0.01 -0.78 -14.90
CA LEU A 145 1.06 -0.14 -14.12
C LEU A 145 1.63 1.11 -14.79
N GLY A 146 0.95 1.67 -15.80
CA GLY A 146 1.38 2.87 -16.51
C GLY A 146 1.46 4.07 -15.58
N HIS A 147 0.43 4.27 -14.75
CA HIS A 147 0.44 5.32 -13.73
C HIS A 147 1.55 5.11 -12.70
N PHE A 148 1.65 3.92 -12.13
CA PHE A 148 2.67 3.59 -11.13
C PHE A 148 4.10 3.79 -11.67
N ARG A 149 4.35 3.38 -12.91
CA ARG A 149 5.61 3.67 -13.60
C ARG A 149 5.86 5.17 -13.72
N SER A 150 4.84 5.94 -14.13
CA SER A 150 4.99 7.39 -14.32
C SER A 150 5.38 8.14 -13.05
N ILE A 151 4.84 7.76 -11.89
CA ILE A 151 5.17 8.43 -10.62
C ILE A 151 6.58 8.07 -10.13
N ILE A 152 7.06 6.86 -10.41
CA ILE A 152 8.44 6.45 -10.13
C ILE A 152 9.41 7.21 -11.05
N THR A 153 9.09 7.33 -12.33
CA THR A 153 9.92 8.09 -13.28
C THR A 153 10.04 9.55 -12.88
N ARG A 154 8.94 10.20 -12.46
CA ARG A 154 8.98 11.58 -11.95
C ARG A 154 9.82 11.73 -10.68
N ALA A 155 9.73 10.77 -9.76
CA ALA A 155 10.57 10.78 -8.56
C ALA A 155 12.06 10.62 -8.91
N LYS A 156 12.38 9.80 -9.92
CA LYS A 156 13.75 9.69 -10.46
C LYS A 156 14.23 11.01 -11.06
N GLU A 157 13.44 11.64 -11.91
CA GLU A 157 13.76 12.94 -12.54
C GLU A 157 14.04 14.02 -11.48
N SER A 158 13.29 14.05 -10.38
CA SER A 158 13.51 15.01 -9.28
C SER A 158 14.82 14.81 -8.48
N LEU A 159 15.56 13.73 -8.73
CA LEU A 159 16.89 13.48 -8.17
C LEU A 159 18.01 13.88 -9.13
N GLU A 160 17.70 14.16 -10.40
CA GLU A 160 18.68 14.56 -11.42
C GLU A 160 18.87 16.10 -11.47
N ASP A 161 17.97 16.86 -10.82
CA ASP A 161 17.99 18.31 -10.64
C ASP A 161 18.73 18.76 -9.36
#